data_AF-A0A2W6QGK3-F1
#
_entry.id   AF-A0A2W6QGK3-F1
#
_cell.length_a   1.000
_cell.length_b   1.000
_cell.length_c   1.000
_cell.angle_alpha   90.00
_cell.angle_beta   90.00
_cell.angle_gamma   90.00
#
_symmetry.space_group_name_H-M   'P 1'
#
loop_
_entity.id
_entity.type
_entity.pdbx_description
1 polymer ?
#
loop_
_entity_poly.entity_id
_entity_poly.type
_entity_poly.pdbx_seq_one_letter_code
_entity_poly.pdbx_strand_id
1 'polypeptide(L)'
;MDIVQQLKLLQHIYSESTTWDEELRASRQTVPKDVTMEQLQALEAAGHEPNRFVRPQHEDTIQELRTLAERWTVQDASRAFVASLWSAPMIWRSLLTGKLIASSIPNHEYKPYPSSHKCQICGLDVNDGVDTSLQWYWRMTSGTPLDGNIFGHALAMREMAASPEIPAPTEYDRWTLRAVLTVLRNLPPKTRYSKAADALKKAQLLPSKKIYVYRDLLETLALTGILDTPEQPGMVTSFTSYAERDKRPNTRVEVQAPLAWWDSSFGINEQNLSRIFSELNCNDVSLEHRPAPNPPASETVIGAFESRRSVGTKAKVPKKSPDAGTGEVQPGDVYAVKVLSGVWVTVYCHEVKDKRARVEYLDGVFPDMPGKEELILTVRPRSDERWQCSAIGMDSTSWVRRVARDMPAPAADQPAPNSIPFHSAKDLRHMASWCFPDL
;
A
#
# COMPACT_ATOMS: atom_id res chain seq x y z
N MET A 1 -8.58 19.86 10.11
CA MET A 1 -8.80 18.39 10.15
C MET A 1 -7.53 17.74 10.68
N ASP A 2 -7.62 16.82 11.66
CA ASP A 2 -6.43 16.15 12.22
C ASP A 2 -5.82 15.15 11.22
N ILE A 3 -4.52 14.84 11.36
CA ILE A 3 -3.79 13.95 10.43
C ILE A 3 -4.47 12.59 10.28
N VAL A 4 -4.99 12.00 11.37
CA VAL A 4 -5.63 10.68 11.33
C VAL A 4 -6.97 10.77 10.59
N GLN A 5 -7.72 11.87 10.72
CA GLN A 5 -8.93 12.14 9.92
C GLN A 5 -8.59 12.27 8.43
N GLN A 6 -7.53 13.01 8.08
CA GLN A 6 -7.06 13.15 6.70
C GLN A 6 -6.74 11.78 6.10
N LEU A 7 -5.91 10.97 6.78
CA LEU A 7 -5.55 9.63 6.33
C LEU A 7 -6.76 8.71 6.14
N LYS A 8 -7.77 8.83 7.00
CA LYS A 8 -9.01 8.04 6.88
C LYS A 8 -9.87 8.45 5.70
N LEU A 9 -9.95 9.74 5.43
CA LEU A 9 -10.68 10.26 4.28
C LEU A 9 -9.96 9.90 2.97
N LEU A 10 -8.64 10.04 2.92
CA LEU A 10 -7.83 9.58 1.78
C LEU A 10 -7.92 8.06 1.61
N GLN A 11 -7.89 7.26 2.69
CA GLN A 11 -8.11 5.82 2.61
C GLN A 11 -9.46 5.48 1.96
N HIS A 12 -10.52 6.22 2.29
CA HIS A 12 -11.84 6.03 1.69
C HIS A 12 -11.79 6.32 0.18
N ILE A 13 -11.28 7.50 -0.20
CA ILE A 13 -11.19 7.95 -1.59
C ILE A 13 -10.31 7.01 -2.44
N TYR A 14 -9.11 6.66 -1.96
CA TYR A 14 -8.17 5.80 -2.68
C TYR A 14 -8.54 4.31 -2.67
N SER A 15 -9.67 3.93 -2.06
CA SER A 15 -10.20 2.56 -2.10
C SER A 15 -11.30 2.33 -3.15
N GLU A 16 -11.67 3.38 -3.87
CA GLU A 16 -12.63 3.36 -4.98
C GLU A 16 -11.96 2.98 -6.32
N SER A 17 -12.74 3.03 -7.41
CA SER A 17 -12.24 2.75 -8.76
C SER A 17 -11.38 3.90 -9.28
N THR A 18 -10.41 3.50 -10.09
CA THR A 18 -9.59 4.39 -10.90
C THR A 18 -10.16 4.51 -12.31
N THR A 19 -10.09 5.69 -12.89
CA THR A 19 -10.20 5.89 -14.34
C THR A 19 -8.82 6.24 -14.90
N TRP A 20 -8.42 5.65 -16.02
CA TRP A 20 -7.19 6.03 -16.70
C TRP A 20 -7.37 7.41 -17.35
N ASP A 21 -6.46 8.33 -17.04
CA ASP A 21 -6.39 9.65 -17.63
C ASP A 21 -5.22 9.68 -18.63
N GLU A 22 -5.53 9.72 -19.93
CA GLU A 22 -4.53 9.67 -21.00
C GLU A 22 -3.63 10.91 -21.03
N GLU A 23 -4.16 12.08 -20.66
CA GLU A 23 -3.36 13.29 -20.58
C GLU A 23 -2.35 13.12 -19.46
N LEU A 24 -2.81 12.82 -18.24
CA LEU A 24 -1.94 12.66 -17.08
C LEU A 24 -1.06 11.40 -17.16
N ARG A 25 -1.41 10.43 -18.00
CA ARG A 25 -0.84 9.08 -18.02
C ARG A 25 -0.86 8.44 -16.63
N ALA A 26 -1.99 8.62 -15.94
CA ALA A 26 -2.13 8.22 -14.56
C ALA A 26 -3.55 7.73 -14.27
N SER A 27 -3.66 6.90 -13.25
CA SER A 27 -4.95 6.44 -12.74
C SER A 27 -5.51 7.47 -11.77
N ARG A 28 -6.59 8.15 -12.16
CA ARG A 28 -7.32 9.11 -11.34
C ARG A 28 -8.38 8.40 -10.52
N GLN A 29 -8.49 8.72 -9.23
CA GLN A 29 -9.53 8.15 -8.39
C GLN A 29 -10.88 8.82 -8.52
N THR A 30 -11.91 7.98 -8.54
CA THR A 30 -13.28 8.41 -8.37
C THR A 30 -13.50 8.84 -6.91
N VAL A 31 -13.90 10.09 -6.71
CA VAL A 31 -14.26 10.57 -5.37
C VAL A 31 -15.65 10.01 -5.00
N PRO A 32 -15.79 9.27 -3.89
CA PRO A 32 -17.08 8.75 -3.45
C PRO A 32 -18.13 9.85 -3.26
N LYS A 33 -19.38 9.59 -3.65
CA LYS A 33 -20.50 10.55 -3.50
C LYS A 33 -20.80 10.91 -2.05
N ASP A 34 -20.43 10.06 -1.10
CA ASP A 34 -20.60 10.30 0.34
C ASP A 34 -19.48 11.16 0.95
N VAL A 35 -18.47 11.54 0.17
CA VAL A 35 -17.48 12.55 0.55
C VAL A 35 -18.06 13.94 0.26
N THR A 36 -18.24 14.73 1.32
CA THR A 36 -18.82 16.08 1.24
C THR A 36 -17.83 17.11 0.70
N MET A 37 -18.34 18.22 0.16
CA MET A 37 -17.51 19.35 -0.28
C MET A 37 -16.66 19.93 0.86
N GLU A 38 -17.22 20.02 2.07
CA GLU A 38 -16.49 20.48 3.27
C GLU A 38 -15.30 19.59 3.59
N GLN A 39 -15.43 18.27 3.41
CA GLN A 39 -14.34 17.32 3.60
C GLN A 39 -13.23 17.49 2.54
N LEU A 40 -13.59 17.74 1.29
CA LEU A 40 -12.62 18.01 0.21
C LEU A 40 -11.89 19.33 0.45
N GLN A 41 -12.60 20.40 0.79
CA GLN A 41 -12.02 21.70 1.13
C GLN A 41 -11.08 21.59 2.34
N ALA A 42 -11.43 20.77 3.33
CA ALA A 42 -10.57 20.55 4.48
C ALA A 42 -9.30 19.75 4.15
N LEU A 43 -9.32 18.86 3.14
CA LEU A 43 -8.12 18.19 2.62
C LEU A 43 -7.25 19.16 1.83
N GLU A 44 -7.86 19.97 0.97
CA GLU A 44 -7.18 21.00 0.19
C GLU A 44 -6.47 22.02 1.09
N ALA A 45 -7.16 22.52 2.12
CA ALA A 45 -6.58 23.42 3.11
C ALA A 45 -5.41 22.79 3.91
N ALA A 46 -5.38 21.46 4.02
CA ALA A 46 -4.26 20.73 4.60
C ALA A 46 -3.16 20.40 3.57
N GLY A 47 -3.32 20.78 2.31
CA GLY A 47 -2.37 20.49 1.23
C GLY A 47 -2.49 19.11 0.61
N HIS A 48 -3.54 18.35 0.93
CA HIS A 48 -3.73 16.95 0.54
C HIS A 48 -5.01 16.71 -0.26
N GLU A 49 -5.33 17.65 -1.16
CA GLU A 49 -6.40 17.49 -2.14
C GLU A 49 -6.22 16.17 -2.92
N PRO A 50 -7.21 15.27 -2.98
CA PRO A 50 -7.11 14.03 -3.75
C PRO A 50 -6.88 14.30 -5.24
N ASN A 51 -6.24 13.38 -5.96
CA ASN A 51 -5.96 13.51 -7.39
C ASN A 51 -5.13 14.75 -7.74
N ARG A 52 -4.23 15.18 -6.84
CA ARG A 52 -3.33 16.30 -7.09
C ARG A 52 -2.09 15.83 -7.84
N PHE A 53 -2.21 15.79 -9.17
CA PHE A 53 -1.18 15.31 -10.07
C PHE A 53 -0.13 16.37 -10.41
N VAL A 54 1.13 15.93 -10.42
CA VAL A 54 2.26 16.72 -10.91
C VAL A 54 3.17 15.82 -11.75
N ARG A 55 3.82 16.38 -12.78
CA ARG A 55 4.85 15.66 -13.55
C ARG A 55 6.23 16.13 -13.12
N PRO A 56 7.04 15.27 -12.48
CA PRO A 56 8.38 15.66 -12.06
C PRO A 56 9.27 15.91 -13.29
N GLN A 57 10.10 16.95 -13.23
CA GLN A 57 11.18 17.17 -14.18
C GLN A 57 12.47 16.60 -13.60
N HIS A 58 13.30 15.97 -14.44
CA HIS A 58 14.43 15.16 -13.96
C HIS A 58 15.44 16.00 -13.17
N GLU A 59 15.98 17.04 -13.81
CA GLU A 59 17.01 17.91 -13.26
C GLU A 59 16.48 18.69 -12.05
N ASP A 60 15.27 19.27 -12.16
CA ASP A 60 14.65 20.05 -11.09
C ASP A 60 14.40 19.20 -9.85
N THR A 61 13.97 17.94 -10.01
CA THR A 61 13.71 17.04 -8.89
C THR A 61 15.00 16.67 -8.16
N ILE A 62 16.08 16.39 -8.90
CA ILE A 62 17.38 16.08 -8.30
C ILE A 62 17.94 17.30 -7.56
N GLN A 63 17.81 18.48 -8.18
CA GLN A 63 18.25 19.73 -7.57
C GLN A 63 17.45 20.06 -6.31
N GLU A 64 16.13 19.92 -6.35
CA GLU A 64 15.27 20.10 -5.18
C GLU A 64 15.66 19.15 -4.05
N LEU A 65 15.84 17.86 -4.36
CA LEU A 65 16.24 16.86 -3.36
C LEU A 65 17.57 17.23 -2.68
N ARG A 66 18.56 17.68 -3.45
CA ARG A 66 19.85 18.14 -2.93
C ARG A 66 19.69 19.36 -2.02
N THR A 67 18.97 20.38 -2.47
CA THR A 67 18.72 21.60 -1.70
C THR A 67 17.96 21.31 -0.40
N LEU A 68 16.96 20.42 -0.43
CA LEU A 68 16.28 19.99 0.79
C LEU A 68 17.23 19.24 1.73
N ALA A 69 18.10 18.38 1.20
CA ALA A 69 19.03 17.59 2.00
C ALA A 69 20.12 18.41 2.71
N GLU A 70 20.44 19.62 2.24
CA GLU A 70 21.38 20.53 2.90
C GLU A 70 20.88 21.02 4.27
N ARG A 71 19.57 20.98 4.52
CA ARG A 71 18.98 21.43 5.79
C ARG A 71 19.31 20.54 6.99
N TRP A 72 19.75 19.30 6.75
CA TRP A 72 19.90 18.29 7.78
C TRP A 72 21.22 17.55 7.67
N THR A 73 21.83 17.25 8.81
CA THR A 73 22.96 16.32 8.88
C THR A 73 22.48 14.87 8.80
N VAL A 74 23.40 13.91 8.63
CA VAL A 74 23.07 12.48 8.74
C VAL A 74 22.57 12.15 10.15
N GLN A 75 23.09 12.83 11.17
CA GLN A 75 22.71 12.67 12.57
C GLN A 75 21.29 13.18 12.83
N ASP A 76 20.91 14.31 12.24
CA ASP A 76 19.52 14.79 12.29
C ASP A 76 18.56 13.78 11.67
N ALA A 77 18.93 13.27 10.50
CA ALA A 77 18.14 12.31 9.76
C ALA A 77 18.04 10.96 10.49
N SER A 78 19.11 10.51 11.15
CA SER A 78 19.11 9.26 11.92
C SER A 78 18.28 9.37 13.20
N ARG A 79 18.30 10.52 13.89
CA ARG A 79 17.40 10.80 15.03
C ARG A 79 15.92 10.79 14.62
N ALA A 80 15.59 11.44 13.50
CA ALA A 80 14.23 11.43 12.96
C ALA A 80 13.77 10.03 12.54
N PHE A 81 14.66 9.26 11.91
CA PHE A 81 14.40 7.86 11.59
C PHE A 81 14.07 7.05 12.86
N VAL A 82 14.85 7.20 13.93
CA VAL A 82 14.58 6.48 15.18
C VAL A 82 13.26 6.93 15.81
N ALA A 83 12.98 8.24 15.86
CA ALA A 83 11.70 8.75 16.36
C ALA A 83 10.50 8.17 15.59
N SER A 84 10.64 7.92 14.29
CA SER A 84 9.59 7.35 13.43
C SER A 84 9.32 5.84 13.62
N LEU A 85 10.09 5.18 14.49
CA LEU A 85 9.85 3.79 14.84
C LEU A 85 8.62 3.65 15.75
N TRP A 86 8.32 4.67 16.57
CA TRP A 86 7.14 4.68 17.41
C TRP A 86 6.46 6.05 17.55
N SER A 87 7.18 7.06 18.06
CA SER A 87 6.59 8.32 18.53
C SER A 87 6.24 9.32 17.42
N ALA A 88 7.03 9.37 16.35
CA ALA A 88 6.84 10.27 15.21
C ALA A 88 6.13 9.56 14.04
N PRO A 89 5.45 10.32 13.15
CA PRO A 89 4.86 9.74 11.94
C PRO A 89 5.89 9.03 11.05
N MET A 90 5.47 7.95 10.38
CA MET A 90 6.36 7.08 9.59
C MET A 90 7.04 7.80 8.42
N ILE A 91 6.49 8.93 7.94
CA ILE A 91 7.09 9.72 6.87
C ILE A 91 8.54 10.12 7.20
N TRP A 92 8.87 10.36 8.48
CA TRP A 92 10.19 10.75 8.95
C TRP A 92 11.29 9.70 8.67
N ARG A 93 10.94 8.44 8.38
CA ARG A 93 11.90 7.43 7.88
C ARG A 93 12.60 7.87 6.60
N SER A 94 11.86 8.62 5.76
CA SER A 94 12.31 9.07 4.45
C SER A 94 13.45 10.10 4.52
N LEU A 95 13.65 10.74 5.68
CA LEU A 95 14.68 11.76 5.84
C LEU A 95 16.08 11.15 5.70
N LEU A 96 16.30 9.99 6.34
CA LEU A 96 17.60 9.31 6.32
C LEU A 96 17.95 8.82 4.90
N THR A 97 17.02 8.13 4.25
CA THR A 97 17.24 7.65 2.88
C THR A 97 17.35 8.79 1.88
N GLY A 98 16.49 9.82 1.99
CA GLY A 98 16.58 11.03 1.18
C GLY A 98 17.93 11.75 1.34
N LYS A 99 18.42 11.91 2.58
CA LYS A 99 19.73 12.49 2.87
C LYS A 99 20.88 11.69 2.25
N LEU A 100 20.87 10.37 2.40
CA LEU A 100 21.94 9.51 1.86
C LEU A 100 21.91 9.46 0.32
N ILE A 101 20.73 9.39 -0.29
CA ILE A 101 20.59 9.47 -1.76
C ILE A 101 21.09 10.82 -2.25
N ALA A 102 20.62 11.93 -1.69
CA ALA A 102 21.02 13.28 -2.10
C ALA A 102 22.52 13.52 -2.00
N SER A 103 23.16 12.94 -0.97
CA SER A 103 24.60 13.10 -0.74
C SER A 103 25.47 12.21 -1.65
N SER A 104 24.90 11.16 -2.23
CA SER A 104 25.65 10.15 -2.99
C SER A 104 25.34 10.19 -4.49
N ILE A 105 24.16 10.67 -4.89
CA ILE A 105 23.72 10.71 -6.28
C ILE A 105 24.66 11.55 -7.15
N PRO A 106 25.29 10.96 -8.18
CA PRO A 106 26.21 11.70 -9.05
C PRO A 106 25.45 12.72 -9.90
N ASN A 107 26.16 13.75 -10.35
CA ASN A 107 25.67 14.53 -11.49
C ASN A 107 25.52 13.61 -12.69
N HIS A 108 24.33 13.61 -13.29
CA HIS A 108 24.05 12.83 -14.47
C HIS A 108 22.92 13.47 -15.26
N GLU A 109 22.96 13.25 -16.58
CA GLU A 109 21.86 13.57 -17.47
C GLU A 109 20.78 12.49 -17.37
N TYR A 110 19.54 12.86 -17.70
CA TYR A 110 18.44 11.92 -17.80
C TYR A 110 18.75 10.80 -18.82
N LYS A 111 18.80 9.56 -18.34
CA LYS A 111 19.08 8.37 -19.16
C LYS A 111 17.97 7.33 -19.02
N PRO A 112 16.88 7.38 -19.81
CA PRO A 112 15.78 6.43 -19.70
C PRO A 112 16.16 5.00 -20.10
N TYR A 113 15.41 4.02 -19.62
CA TYR A 113 15.43 2.69 -20.23
C TYR A 113 14.86 2.72 -21.66
N PRO A 114 15.25 1.79 -22.55
CA PRO A 114 14.62 1.68 -23.87
C PRO A 114 13.10 1.42 -23.81
N SER A 115 12.62 0.77 -22.74
CA SER A 115 11.23 0.34 -22.58
C SER A 115 10.44 1.11 -21.52
N SER A 116 11.01 2.13 -20.87
CA SER A 116 10.30 2.94 -19.87
C SER A 116 10.91 4.34 -19.73
N HIS A 117 10.16 5.26 -19.13
CA HIS A 117 10.61 6.63 -18.86
C HIS A 117 11.33 6.75 -17.51
N LYS A 118 11.78 5.63 -16.95
CA LYS A 118 12.57 5.61 -15.72
C LYS A 118 14.03 5.83 -16.05
N CYS A 119 14.66 6.78 -15.35
CA CYS A 119 16.09 7.00 -15.46
C CYS A 119 16.85 5.76 -14.93
N GLN A 120 17.75 5.19 -15.73
CA GLN A 120 18.59 4.05 -15.36
C GLN A 120 19.53 4.37 -14.18
N ILE A 121 19.84 5.65 -13.96
CA ILE A 121 20.78 6.08 -12.93
C ILE A 121 20.04 6.30 -11.60
N CYS A 122 19.02 7.15 -11.58
CA CYS A 122 18.34 7.53 -10.33
C CYS A 122 16.99 6.85 -10.11
N GLY A 123 16.37 6.27 -11.14
CA GLY A 123 15.06 5.60 -11.07
C GLY A 123 13.86 6.51 -11.24
N LEU A 124 14.07 7.83 -11.31
CA LEU A 124 13.01 8.82 -11.49
C LEU A 124 12.27 8.57 -12.80
N ASP A 125 10.94 8.46 -12.71
CA ASP A 125 10.02 8.48 -13.84
C ASP A 125 9.52 9.91 -14.04
N VAL A 126 9.59 10.41 -15.28
CA VAL A 126 9.23 11.81 -15.63
C VAL A 126 8.03 11.92 -16.57
N ASN A 127 7.49 10.80 -17.04
CA ASN A 127 6.40 10.84 -18.02
C ASN A 127 5.01 10.75 -17.37
N ASP A 128 4.91 10.00 -16.27
CA ASP A 128 3.62 9.74 -15.64
C ASP A 128 3.28 10.78 -14.59
N GLY A 129 2.00 11.17 -14.53
CA GLY A 129 1.47 12.03 -13.48
C GLY A 129 1.54 11.36 -12.12
N VAL A 130 2.13 12.05 -11.14
CA VAL A 130 2.23 11.57 -9.76
C VAL A 130 1.21 12.27 -8.88
N ASP A 131 0.26 11.53 -8.32
CA ASP A 131 -0.65 12.04 -7.29
C ASP A 131 0.13 12.27 -5.98
N THR A 132 0.39 13.54 -5.67
CA THR A 132 1.15 13.96 -4.48
C THR A 132 0.45 13.62 -3.17
N SER A 133 -0.88 13.60 -3.13
CA SER A 133 -1.67 13.27 -1.95
C SER A 133 -1.67 11.76 -1.69
N LEU A 134 -1.66 10.95 -2.76
CA LEU A 134 -1.46 9.50 -2.65
C LEU A 134 -0.05 9.16 -2.16
N GLN A 135 0.98 9.88 -2.67
CA GLN A 135 2.35 9.71 -2.18
C GLN A 135 2.44 10.03 -0.69
N TRP A 136 1.87 11.15 -0.24
CA TRP A 136 1.83 11.51 1.18
C TRP A 136 1.14 10.43 2.02
N TYR A 137 -0.04 9.97 1.60
CA TYR A 137 -0.77 8.89 2.28
C TYR A 137 0.07 7.61 2.42
N TRP A 138 0.78 7.19 1.37
CA TRP A 138 1.65 6.02 1.44
C TRP A 138 2.84 6.21 2.37
N ARG A 139 3.44 7.41 2.46
CA ARG A 139 4.54 7.63 3.43
C ARG A 139 4.08 7.65 4.87
N MET A 140 2.87 8.16 5.10
CA MET A 140 2.26 8.15 6.41
C MET A 140 1.82 6.76 6.88
N THR A 141 1.57 5.83 5.95
CA THR A 141 0.99 4.50 6.26
C THR A 141 1.89 3.29 6.00
N SER A 142 2.94 3.45 5.20
CA SER A 142 3.88 2.39 4.83
C SER A 142 5.33 2.75 5.15
N GLY A 143 5.71 4.03 5.09
CA GLY A 143 7.04 4.51 5.47
C GLY A 143 7.80 5.18 4.33
N THR A 144 8.89 4.56 3.89
CA THR A 144 9.88 5.19 3.00
C THR A 144 9.41 5.09 1.54
N PRO A 145 9.75 6.05 0.65
CA PRO A 145 9.62 5.81 -0.77
C PRO A 145 10.42 4.58 -1.18
N LEU A 146 9.86 3.78 -2.10
CA LEU A 146 10.65 2.73 -2.71
C LEU A 146 11.87 3.35 -3.36
N ASP A 147 12.98 2.64 -3.26
CA ASP A 147 14.31 2.90 -3.76
C ASP A 147 14.47 3.67 -5.09
N GLY A 148 13.54 3.59 -6.05
CA GLY A 148 13.55 4.36 -7.31
C GLY A 148 12.70 5.63 -7.33
N ASN A 149 11.98 5.93 -6.25
CA ASN A 149 11.04 7.04 -6.19
C ASN A 149 11.71 8.31 -5.66
N ILE A 150 12.65 8.85 -6.43
CA ILE A 150 13.39 10.08 -6.11
C ILE A 150 12.44 11.24 -5.85
N PHE A 151 11.39 11.38 -6.68
CA PHE A 151 10.37 12.41 -6.48
C PHE A 151 9.62 12.22 -5.16
N GLY A 152 9.31 10.99 -4.77
CA GLY A 152 8.73 10.66 -3.47
C GLY A 152 9.61 11.07 -2.29
N HIS A 153 10.95 10.98 -2.41
CA HIS A 153 11.87 11.52 -1.41
C HIS A 153 11.81 13.05 -1.35
N ALA A 154 11.80 13.72 -2.50
CA ALA A 154 11.68 15.18 -2.55
C ALA A 154 10.37 15.66 -1.90
N LEU A 155 9.23 15.01 -2.21
CA LEU A 155 7.94 15.29 -1.58
C LEU A 155 7.96 15.09 -0.06
N ALA A 156 8.51 13.97 0.41
CA ALA A 156 8.59 13.68 1.84
C ALA A 156 9.49 14.70 2.57
N MET A 157 10.62 15.08 1.98
CA MET A 157 11.51 16.08 2.57
C MET A 157 10.94 17.49 2.52
N ARG A 158 10.10 17.82 1.53
CA ARG A 158 9.35 19.08 1.49
C ARG A 158 8.35 19.17 2.63
N GLU A 159 7.65 18.07 2.92
CA GLU A 159 6.74 17.97 4.07
C GLU A 159 7.49 18.20 5.39
N MET A 160 8.66 17.55 5.55
CA MET A 160 9.51 17.74 6.74
C MET A 160 10.08 19.15 6.85
N ALA A 161 10.41 19.78 5.72
CA ALA A 161 10.89 21.16 5.66
C ALA A 161 9.83 22.18 6.07
N ALA A 162 8.54 21.83 6.00
CA ALA A 162 7.43 22.64 6.48
C ALA A 162 7.12 22.40 7.98
N SER A 163 7.67 21.33 8.58
CA SER A 163 7.55 21.07 10.02
C SER A 163 8.43 22.05 10.82
N PRO A 164 7.93 22.59 11.96
CA PRO A 164 8.70 23.55 12.76
C PRO A 164 9.95 22.93 13.39
N GLU A 165 9.91 21.64 13.74
CA GLU A 165 11.01 20.95 14.40
C GLU A 165 11.17 19.52 13.86
N ILE A 166 12.41 19.02 13.98
CA ILE A 166 12.76 17.62 13.73
C ILE A 166 12.42 16.82 14.98
N PRO A 167 11.71 15.69 14.87
CA PRO A 167 11.35 14.90 16.04
C PRO A 167 12.59 14.31 16.71
N ALA A 168 12.70 14.50 18.02
CA ALA A 168 13.70 13.84 18.84
C ALA A 168 13.20 12.45 19.25
N PRO A 169 14.04 11.39 19.17
CA PRO A 169 13.63 10.06 19.60
C PRO A 169 13.37 10.02 21.10
N THR A 170 12.32 9.31 21.51
CA THR A 170 12.06 8.96 22.91
C THR A 170 12.94 7.79 23.36
N GLU A 171 12.89 7.44 24.65
CA GLU A 171 13.56 6.23 25.14
C GLU A 171 12.99 4.96 24.50
N TYR A 172 11.66 4.93 24.29
CA TYR A 172 11.00 3.80 23.66
C TYR A 172 11.38 3.65 22.18
N ASP A 173 11.58 4.76 21.46
CA ASP A 173 12.10 4.73 20.09
C ASP A 173 13.52 4.17 20.02
N ARG A 174 14.40 4.62 20.92
CA ARG A 174 15.79 4.11 21.04
C ARG A 174 15.81 2.62 21.37
N TRP A 175 14.97 2.19 22.31
CA TRP A 175 14.80 0.77 22.62
C TRP A 175 14.28 0.00 21.42
N THR A 176 13.33 0.56 20.66
CA THR A 176 12.76 -0.08 19.47
C THR A 176 13.84 -0.32 18.41
N LEU A 177 14.70 0.67 18.13
CA LEU A 177 15.85 0.49 17.24
C LEU A 177 16.72 -0.69 17.72
N ARG A 178 17.13 -0.68 18.99
CA ARG A 178 17.97 -1.74 19.58
C ARG A 178 17.28 -3.10 19.52
N ALA A 179 15.99 -3.16 19.76
CA ALA A 179 15.20 -4.40 19.69
C ALA A 179 15.14 -4.95 18.25
N VAL A 180 14.97 -4.08 17.25
CA VAL A 180 15.05 -4.47 15.83
C VAL A 180 16.43 -5.05 15.52
N LEU A 181 17.51 -4.36 15.90
CA LEU A 181 18.88 -4.83 15.69
C LEU A 181 19.15 -6.15 16.41
N THR A 182 18.68 -6.30 17.65
CA THR A 182 18.81 -7.53 18.44
C THR A 182 18.13 -8.70 17.74
N VAL A 183 16.90 -8.52 17.23
CA VAL A 183 16.19 -9.57 16.49
C VAL A 183 16.97 -9.97 15.25
N LEU A 184 17.49 -8.99 14.50
CA LEU A 184 18.23 -9.22 13.25
C LEU A 184 19.56 -9.96 13.49
N ARG A 185 20.33 -9.59 14.53
CA ARG A 185 21.58 -10.26 14.91
C ARG A 185 21.38 -11.73 15.32
N ASN A 186 20.23 -12.04 15.92
CA ASN A 186 19.91 -13.38 16.43
C ASN A 186 19.14 -14.27 15.43
N LEU A 187 18.98 -13.83 14.18
CA LEU A 187 18.33 -14.67 13.17
C LEU A 187 19.20 -15.90 12.86
N PRO A 188 18.60 -17.10 12.68
CA PRO A 188 19.34 -18.25 12.17
C PRO A 188 20.02 -17.92 10.84
N PRO A 189 21.23 -18.43 10.54
CA PRO A 189 21.89 -18.19 9.26
C PRO A 189 21.00 -18.51 8.06
N LYS A 190 21.20 -17.79 6.94
CA LYS A 190 20.41 -17.90 5.70
C LYS A 190 18.93 -17.51 5.81
N THR A 191 18.54 -16.81 6.88
CA THR A 191 17.19 -16.26 7.01
C THR A 191 17.00 -15.11 6.03
N ARG A 192 16.07 -15.28 5.07
CA ARG A 192 15.72 -14.28 4.06
C ARG A 192 14.89 -13.15 4.66
N TYR A 193 14.88 -11.98 3.99
CA TYR A 193 14.17 -10.78 4.44
C TYR A 193 12.69 -11.01 4.80
N SER A 194 11.98 -11.89 4.08
CA SER A 194 10.57 -12.19 4.35
C SER A 194 10.37 -12.83 5.73
N LYS A 195 11.30 -13.70 6.15
CA LYS A 195 11.31 -14.34 7.47
C LYS A 195 11.86 -13.43 8.56
N ALA A 196 12.79 -12.54 8.22
CA ALA A 196 13.20 -11.46 9.12
C ALA A 196 12.01 -10.54 9.45
N ALA A 197 11.19 -10.15 8.46
CA ALA A 197 9.99 -9.35 8.68
C ALA A 197 8.96 -10.09 9.55
N ASP A 198 8.78 -11.40 9.35
CA ASP A 198 7.92 -12.23 10.22
C ASP A 198 8.42 -12.22 11.68
N ALA A 199 9.74 -12.31 11.90
CA ALA A 199 10.34 -12.28 13.24
C ALA A 199 10.14 -10.92 13.94
N LEU A 200 10.39 -9.81 13.23
CA LEU A 200 10.15 -8.45 13.75
C LEU A 200 8.67 -8.23 14.08
N LYS A 201 7.77 -8.69 13.21
CA LYS A 201 6.32 -8.62 13.43
C LYS A 201 5.90 -9.45 14.64
N LYS A 202 6.44 -10.66 14.81
CA LYS A 202 6.16 -11.52 15.97
C LYS A 202 6.57 -10.85 17.28
N ALA A 203 7.68 -10.09 17.27
CA ALA A 203 8.14 -9.30 18.41
C ALA A 203 7.33 -8.00 18.65
N GLN A 204 6.43 -7.62 17.74
CA GLN A 204 5.57 -6.43 17.85
C GLN A 204 6.36 -5.14 18.12
N LEU A 205 7.38 -4.91 17.30
CA LEU A 205 8.32 -3.81 17.47
C LEU A 205 7.85 -2.49 16.85
N LEU A 206 6.81 -2.49 16.02
CA LEU A 206 6.27 -1.28 15.40
C LEU A 206 4.80 -1.10 15.79
N PRO A 207 4.27 0.14 15.76
CA PRO A 207 2.87 0.44 16.06
C PRO A 207 1.89 0.02 14.94
N SER A 208 2.21 -1.02 14.18
CA SER A 208 1.36 -1.64 13.16
C SER A 208 1.48 -3.17 13.20
N LYS A 209 0.36 -3.84 12.90
CA LYS A 209 0.32 -5.31 12.75
C LYS A 209 0.52 -5.79 11.32
N LYS A 210 0.65 -4.86 10.36
CA LYS A 210 0.70 -5.18 8.93
C LYS A 210 2.12 -5.58 8.54
N ILE A 211 2.26 -6.73 7.87
CA ILE A 211 3.57 -7.29 7.52
C ILE A 211 4.39 -6.39 6.59
N TYR A 212 3.73 -5.66 5.68
CA TYR A 212 4.43 -4.78 4.76
C TYR A 212 5.18 -3.65 5.46
N VAL A 213 4.69 -3.13 6.60
CA VAL A 213 5.37 -2.08 7.39
C VAL A 213 6.75 -2.56 7.90
N TYR A 214 6.87 -3.85 8.20
CA TYR A 214 8.14 -4.47 8.60
C TYR A 214 9.05 -4.72 7.39
N ARG A 215 8.48 -5.06 6.23
CA ARG A 215 9.25 -5.20 4.98
C ARG A 215 9.82 -3.86 4.54
N ASP A 216 9.02 -2.80 4.57
CA ASP A 216 9.41 -1.42 4.26
C ASP A 216 10.56 -0.94 5.17
N LEU A 217 10.52 -1.30 6.46
CA LEU A 217 11.62 -1.03 7.39
C LEU A 217 12.90 -1.75 6.96
N LEU A 218 12.83 -3.03 6.57
CA LEU A 218 14.00 -3.77 6.09
C LEU A 218 14.56 -3.19 4.78
N GLU A 219 13.69 -2.77 3.85
CA GLU A 219 14.10 -2.08 2.62
C GLU A 219 14.81 -0.76 2.95
N THR A 220 14.28 0.00 3.90
CA THR A 220 14.92 1.22 4.40
C THR A 220 16.30 0.92 5.00
N LEU A 221 16.41 -0.08 5.88
CA LEU A 221 17.69 -0.47 6.49
C LEU A 221 18.69 -0.95 5.43
N ALA A 222 18.24 -1.69 4.41
CA ALA A 222 19.09 -2.13 3.31
C ALA A 222 19.58 -0.96 2.46
N LEU A 223 18.68 -0.08 2.03
CA LEU A 223 19.01 1.10 1.24
C LEU A 223 20.02 2.00 1.96
N THR A 224 19.90 2.15 3.28
CA THR A 224 20.86 2.93 4.08
C THR A 224 22.23 2.24 4.23
N GLY A 225 22.34 0.93 3.99
CA GLY A 225 23.58 0.16 4.12
C GLY A 225 23.76 -0.58 5.44
N ILE A 226 22.68 -0.80 6.19
CA ILE A 226 22.69 -1.58 7.43
C ILE A 226 22.47 -3.07 7.12
N LEU A 227 21.59 -3.35 6.14
CA LEU A 227 21.32 -4.70 5.61
C LEU A 227 21.78 -4.79 4.16
N ASP A 228 23.09 -4.73 3.96
CA ASP A 228 23.73 -4.77 2.65
C ASP A 228 24.63 -6.01 2.47
N THR A 229 25.19 -6.18 1.27
CA THR A 229 26.23 -7.17 1.01
C THR A 229 27.46 -6.47 0.43
N PRO A 230 28.66 -7.08 0.51
CA PRO A 230 29.86 -6.50 -0.10
C PRO A 230 29.70 -6.16 -1.59
N GLU A 231 28.93 -6.98 -2.32
CA GLU A 231 28.67 -6.81 -3.76
C GLU A 231 27.50 -5.86 -4.06
N GLN A 232 26.63 -5.62 -3.08
CA GLN A 232 25.45 -4.76 -3.19
C GLN A 232 25.44 -3.78 -2.01
N PRO A 233 26.33 -2.76 -2.01
CA PRO A 233 26.43 -1.81 -0.91
C PRO A 233 25.21 -0.87 -0.84
N GLY A 234 24.84 -0.47 0.37
CA GLY A 234 23.87 0.61 0.57
C GLY A 234 24.45 2.01 0.37
N MET A 235 23.56 3.02 0.36
CA MET A 235 23.86 4.40 -0.05
C MET A 235 24.87 5.13 0.85
N VAL A 236 25.04 4.71 2.10
CA VAL A 236 26.08 5.28 2.99
C VAL A 236 27.51 4.89 2.55
N THR A 237 27.64 3.77 1.85
CA THR A 237 28.93 3.27 1.34
C THR A 237 29.21 3.87 -0.03
N SER A 238 28.26 3.73 -0.97
CA SER A 238 28.39 4.21 -2.34
C SER A 238 27.04 4.33 -3.01
N PHE A 239 26.93 5.24 -3.98
CA PHE A 239 25.74 5.29 -4.84
C PHE A 239 25.70 4.09 -5.78
N THR A 240 24.61 3.32 -5.69
CA THR A 240 24.31 2.22 -6.61
C THR A 240 23.17 2.66 -7.52
N SER A 241 23.39 2.66 -8.84
CA SER A 241 22.38 3.11 -9.81
C SER A 241 21.09 2.31 -9.68
N TYR A 242 19.97 2.92 -10.07
CA TYR A 242 18.69 2.24 -10.11
C TYR A 242 18.77 0.97 -10.96
N ALA A 243 19.47 1.00 -12.09
CA ALA A 243 19.63 -0.17 -12.94
C ALA A 243 20.38 -1.34 -12.31
N GLU A 244 21.39 -1.06 -11.48
CA GLU A 244 22.07 -2.10 -10.72
C GLU A 244 21.18 -2.62 -9.59
N ARG A 245 20.49 -1.73 -8.86
CA ARG A 245 19.55 -2.13 -7.80
C ARG A 245 18.31 -2.85 -8.32
N ASP A 246 17.95 -2.63 -9.59
CA ASP A 246 16.79 -3.26 -10.21
C ASP A 246 17.06 -4.67 -10.77
N LYS A 247 18.32 -5.12 -10.81
CA LYS A 247 18.63 -6.54 -11.02
C LYS A 247 17.95 -7.37 -9.93
N ARG A 248 17.67 -8.67 -10.17
CA ARG A 248 17.05 -9.61 -9.21
C ARG A 248 17.77 -10.95 -9.21
N PRO A 249 17.89 -11.65 -8.06
CA PRO A 249 18.48 -12.99 -8.04
C PRO A 249 17.59 -14.00 -8.78
N ASN A 250 16.28 -13.75 -8.85
CA ASN A 250 15.31 -14.45 -9.70
C ASN A 250 14.00 -13.66 -9.78
N THR A 251 13.09 -14.09 -10.67
CA THR A 251 11.81 -13.42 -10.95
C THR A 251 10.79 -13.41 -9.81
N ARG A 252 10.99 -14.20 -8.75
CA ARG A 252 10.06 -14.27 -7.60
C ARG A 252 10.43 -13.28 -6.49
N VAL A 253 11.54 -12.56 -6.62
CA VAL A 253 12.02 -11.61 -5.63
C VAL A 253 11.62 -10.20 -6.06
N GLU A 254 10.75 -9.58 -5.29
CA GLU A 254 10.17 -8.27 -5.63
C GLU A 254 11.07 -7.10 -5.16
N VAL A 255 11.63 -7.19 -3.95
CA VAL A 255 12.47 -6.14 -3.34
C VAL A 255 13.77 -5.89 -4.11
N GLN A 256 14.25 -4.65 -4.09
CA GLN A 256 15.47 -4.20 -4.78
C GLN A 256 16.75 -4.54 -4.01
N ALA A 257 17.89 -4.39 -4.68
CA ALA A 257 19.18 -4.45 -3.98
C ALA A 257 19.33 -3.21 -3.09
N PRO A 258 19.94 -3.32 -1.89
CA PRO A 258 20.67 -4.50 -1.41
C PRO A 258 19.84 -5.67 -0.89
N LEU A 259 18.62 -5.42 -0.40
CA LEU A 259 17.87 -6.37 0.42
C LEU A 259 17.64 -7.72 -0.25
N ALA A 260 17.47 -7.75 -1.56
CA ALA A 260 17.17 -9.00 -2.26
C ALA A 260 18.36 -9.99 -2.37
N TRP A 261 19.59 -9.54 -2.08
CA TRP A 261 20.82 -10.35 -2.01
C TRP A 261 21.18 -10.66 -0.56
N TRP A 262 20.67 -9.85 0.37
CA TRP A 262 20.87 -10.04 1.79
C TRP A 262 20.13 -11.27 2.33
N ASP A 263 20.82 -11.98 3.21
CA ASP A 263 20.24 -12.88 4.20
C ASP A 263 21.05 -12.74 5.50
N SER A 264 20.51 -13.28 6.61
CA SER A 264 21.13 -13.14 7.93
C SER A 264 22.56 -13.68 8.06
N SER A 265 23.09 -14.42 7.09
CA SER A 265 24.51 -14.84 7.09
C SER A 265 25.44 -13.65 6.87
N PHE A 266 24.98 -12.61 6.17
CA PHE A 266 25.70 -11.33 6.06
C PHE A 266 25.60 -10.50 7.35
N GLY A 267 24.56 -10.76 8.16
CA GLY A 267 24.32 -10.06 9.41
C GLY A 267 23.99 -8.58 9.21
N ILE A 268 24.32 -7.78 10.22
CA ILE A 268 24.22 -6.31 10.16
C ILE A 268 25.60 -5.76 9.85
N ASN A 269 25.66 -4.76 8.97
CA ASN A 269 26.89 -4.01 8.73
C ASN A 269 27.18 -3.05 9.89
N GLU A 270 27.91 -3.54 10.90
CA GLU A 270 28.19 -2.79 12.15
C GLU A 270 29.00 -1.51 11.91
N GLN A 271 29.84 -1.48 10.87
CA GLN A 271 30.58 -0.27 10.50
C GLN A 271 29.62 0.83 10.02
N ASN A 272 28.71 0.49 9.11
CA ASN A 272 27.70 1.43 8.62
C ASN A 272 26.70 1.83 9.71
N LEU A 273 26.31 0.88 10.56
CA LEU A 273 25.47 1.15 11.73
C LEU A 273 26.11 2.22 12.63
N SER A 274 27.40 2.07 12.93
CA SER A 274 28.16 3.02 13.77
C SER A 274 28.35 4.38 13.10
N ARG A 275 28.43 4.43 11.76
CA ARG A 275 28.51 5.69 11.01
C ARG A 275 27.19 6.46 10.99
N ILE A 276 26.07 5.75 10.84
CA ILE A 276 24.73 6.36 10.73
C ILE A 276 24.18 6.75 12.12
N PHE A 277 24.35 5.88 13.11
CA PHE A 277 23.81 6.04 14.46
C PHE A 277 24.90 6.28 15.50
N SER A 278 25.93 7.05 15.14
CA SER A 278 27.13 7.29 15.97
C SER A 278 26.84 7.82 17.38
N GLU A 279 25.72 8.53 17.56
CA GLU A 279 25.30 9.13 18.83
C GLU A 279 24.31 8.25 19.61
N LEU A 280 23.94 7.09 19.08
CA LEU A 280 22.94 6.21 19.68
C LEU A 280 23.58 4.91 20.14
N ASN A 281 23.09 4.40 21.26
CA ASN A 281 23.42 3.05 21.69
C ASN A 281 22.70 2.04 20.78
N CYS A 282 23.47 1.24 20.06
CA CYS A 282 22.99 0.19 19.16
C CYS A 282 23.28 -1.23 19.68
N ASN A 283 23.66 -1.38 20.96
CA ASN A 283 23.89 -2.68 21.59
C ASN A 283 22.57 -3.42 21.80
N ASP A 284 22.68 -4.74 21.94
CA ASP A 284 21.54 -5.62 22.18
C ASP A 284 20.71 -5.22 23.41
N VAL A 285 19.44 -5.58 23.38
CA VAL A 285 18.47 -5.39 24.46
C VAL A 285 17.73 -6.68 24.77
N SER A 286 17.25 -6.80 26.01
CA SER A 286 16.21 -7.78 26.30
C SER A 286 14.89 -7.35 25.67
N LEU A 287 14.27 -8.24 24.90
CA LEU A 287 12.94 -8.01 24.30
C LEU A 287 11.81 -8.10 25.34
N GLU A 288 12.09 -8.70 26.51
CA GLU A 288 11.15 -8.83 27.63
C GLU A 288 11.04 -7.53 28.44
N HIS A 289 12.15 -6.77 28.54
CA HIS A 289 12.22 -5.55 29.33
C HIS A 289 12.02 -4.31 28.45
N ARG A 290 10.75 -3.97 28.22
CA ARG A 290 10.39 -2.73 27.50
C ARG A 290 10.47 -1.52 28.44
N PRO A 291 10.91 -0.34 27.97
CA PRO A 291 10.87 0.88 28.77
C PRO A 291 9.45 1.21 29.23
N ALA A 292 9.34 1.75 30.45
CA ALA A 292 8.07 2.22 31.01
C ALA A 292 8.00 3.77 30.97
N PRO A 293 6.83 4.36 30.64
CA PRO A 293 5.61 3.68 30.19
C PRO A 293 5.77 3.15 28.76
N ASN A 294 5.13 2.00 28.48
CA ASN A 294 4.98 1.49 27.11
C ASN A 294 3.92 2.34 26.39
N PRO A 295 4.29 3.20 25.43
CA PRO A 295 3.34 4.13 24.84
C PRO A 295 2.33 3.32 24.00
N PRO A 296 1.01 3.45 24.24
CA PRO A 296 0.04 2.62 23.55
C PRO A 296 0.03 2.94 22.05
N ALA A 297 0.00 1.89 21.22
CA ALA A 297 0.00 2.06 19.76
C ALA A 297 -1.14 2.98 19.27
N SER A 298 -2.30 3.00 19.95
CA SER A 298 -3.43 3.86 19.63
C SER A 298 -3.16 5.37 19.77
N GLU A 299 -2.09 5.77 20.47
CA GLU A 299 -1.66 7.17 20.57
C GLU A 299 -0.71 7.57 19.43
N THR A 300 -0.13 6.61 18.72
CA THR A 300 0.64 6.89 17.50
C THR A 300 -0.27 7.20 16.32
N VAL A 301 0.20 7.96 15.32
CA VAL A 301 -0.58 8.27 14.11
C VAL A 301 -1.05 6.99 13.41
N ILE A 302 -0.15 6.01 13.22
CA ILE A 302 -0.48 4.79 12.49
C ILE A 302 -1.39 3.86 13.30
N GLY A 303 -1.19 3.70 14.61
CA GLY A 303 -2.07 2.87 15.43
C GLY A 303 -3.44 3.53 15.67
N ALA A 304 -3.51 4.87 15.76
CA ALA A 304 -4.76 5.61 15.71
C ALA A 304 -5.49 5.42 14.37
N PHE A 305 -4.76 5.49 13.25
CA PHE A 305 -5.29 5.18 11.93
C PHE A 305 -5.79 3.73 11.83
N GLU A 306 -5.08 2.74 12.35
CA GLU A 306 -5.51 1.34 12.29
C GLU A 306 -6.71 1.04 13.20
N SER A 307 -6.83 1.74 14.33
CA SER A 307 -7.91 1.54 15.31
C SER A 307 -9.19 2.34 15.00
N ARG A 308 -9.06 3.52 14.39
CA ARG A 308 -10.21 4.36 14.04
C ARG A 308 -11.01 3.70 12.91
N ARG A 309 -12.35 3.70 13.02
CA ARG A 309 -13.23 3.21 11.94
C ARG A 309 -13.02 4.04 10.67
N SER A 310 -13.16 3.43 9.49
CA SER A 310 -13.08 4.13 8.21
C SER A 310 -14.21 5.15 8.06
N VAL A 311 -13.86 6.34 7.55
CA VAL A 311 -14.82 7.34 7.07
C VAL A 311 -15.59 6.67 5.91
N GLY A 312 -16.93 6.73 5.91
CA GLY A 312 -17.76 6.09 4.87
C GLY A 312 -18.34 4.70 5.19
N THR A 313 -17.90 3.99 6.25
CA THR A 313 -18.55 2.70 6.64
C THR A 313 -19.92 2.83 7.31
N LYS A 314 -20.54 4.03 7.27
CA LYS A 314 -21.93 4.21 7.69
C LYS A 314 -22.95 3.66 6.69
N ALA A 315 -22.57 3.36 5.45
CA ALA A 315 -23.36 2.42 4.65
C ALA A 315 -23.23 1.04 5.32
N LYS A 316 -24.03 0.82 6.38
CA LYS A 316 -24.29 -0.51 6.92
C LYS A 316 -24.55 -1.35 5.68
N VAL A 317 -23.68 -2.32 5.40
CA VAL A 317 -24.02 -3.38 4.45
C VAL A 317 -25.43 -3.81 4.85
N PRO A 318 -26.44 -3.64 3.98
CA PRO A 318 -27.82 -3.74 4.43
C PRO A 318 -28.04 -5.07 5.15
N LYS A 319 -28.90 -5.05 6.18
CA LYS A 319 -29.28 -6.28 6.88
C LYS A 319 -29.71 -7.30 5.81
N LYS A 320 -29.41 -8.59 6.04
CA LYS A 320 -29.73 -9.69 5.13
C LYS A 320 -31.09 -9.44 4.44
N SER A 321 -31.13 -9.57 3.11
CA SER A 321 -32.40 -9.52 2.36
C SER A 321 -33.39 -10.49 3.01
N PRO A 322 -34.68 -10.12 3.19
CA PRO A 322 -35.69 -11.05 3.68
C PRO A 322 -35.80 -12.28 2.78
N ASP A 323 -35.52 -12.13 1.48
CA ASP A 323 -35.55 -13.19 0.47
C ASP A 323 -34.23 -13.98 0.36
N ALA A 324 -33.22 -13.66 1.16
CA ALA A 324 -31.95 -14.39 1.16
C ALA A 324 -32.12 -15.84 1.61
N GLY A 325 -33.14 -16.16 2.41
CA GLY A 325 -33.32 -17.48 3.01
C GLY A 325 -32.13 -17.93 3.88
N THR A 326 -32.07 -19.24 4.15
CA THR A 326 -31.02 -19.88 4.98
C THR A 326 -30.49 -21.14 4.32
N GLY A 327 -29.23 -21.48 4.57
CA GLY A 327 -28.59 -22.70 4.08
C GLY A 327 -27.43 -22.44 3.13
N GLU A 328 -26.78 -23.50 2.67
CA GLU A 328 -25.65 -23.42 1.74
C GLU A 328 -26.08 -22.85 0.38
N VAL A 329 -25.11 -22.37 -0.40
CA VAL A 329 -25.31 -21.88 -1.76
C VAL A 329 -25.99 -22.96 -2.61
N GLN A 330 -26.97 -22.59 -3.42
CA GLN A 330 -27.65 -23.51 -4.35
C GLN A 330 -27.94 -22.86 -5.71
N PRO A 331 -28.20 -23.66 -6.77
CA PRO A 331 -28.70 -23.17 -8.04
C PRO A 331 -29.98 -22.31 -7.84
N GLY A 332 -30.09 -21.19 -8.54
CA GLY A 332 -31.20 -20.25 -8.38
C GLY A 332 -30.99 -19.18 -7.31
N ASP A 333 -29.90 -19.25 -6.53
CA ASP A 333 -29.52 -18.15 -5.65
C ASP A 333 -29.02 -16.94 -6.45
N VAL A 334 -29.42 -15.73 -6.04
CA VAL A 334 -28.89 -14.47 -6.57
C VAL A 334 -28.18 -13.70 -5.47
N TYR A 335 -27.00 -13.18 -5.77
CA TYR A 335 -26.17 -12.40 -4.87
C TYR A 335 -25.96 -10.98 -5.40
N ALA A 336 -26.13 -9.99 -4.54
CA ALA A 336 -25.64 -8.64 -4.78
C ALA A 336 -24.15 -8.55 -4.43
N VAL A 337 -23.37 -7.94 -5.31
CA VAL A 337 -21.94 -7.69 -5.16
C VAL A 337 -21.73 -6.19 -5.06
N LYS A 338 -21.21 -5.70 -3.93
CA LYS A 338 -20.82 -4.29 -3.79
C LYS A 338 -19.54 -4.05 -4.57
N VAL A 339 -19.60 -3.25 -5.63
CA VAL A 339 -18.47 -2.95 -6.50
C VAL A 339 -17.73 -1.70 -6.03
N LEU A 340 -18.46 -0.64 -5.64
CA LEU A 340 -17.91 0.64 -5.18
C LEU A 340 -18.85 1.25 -4.11
N SER A 341 -18.48 2.39 -3.53
CA SER A 341 -19.43 3.16 -2.72
C SER A 341 -20.64 3.56 -3.58
N GLY A 342 -21.83 3.10 -3.19
CA GLY A 342 -23.08 3.38 -3.94
C GLY A 342 -23.19 2.66 -5.29
N VAL A 343 -22.49 1.54 -5.49
CA VAL A 343 -22.59 0.73 -6.72
C VAL A 343 -22.67 -0.75 -6.37
N TRP A 344 -23.79 -1.36 -6.71
CA TRP A 344 -24.07 -2.79 -6.58
C TRP A 344 -24.43 -3.38 -7.93
N VAL A 345 -23.95 -4.59 -8.19
CA VAL A 345 -24.37 -5.43 -9.32
C VAL A 345 -24.86 -6.77 -8.77
N THR A 346 -25.44 -7.63 -9.61
CA THR A 346 -25.94 -8.93 -9.15
C THR A 346 -25.35 -10.09 -9.95
N VAL A 347 -25.19 -11.24 -9.29
CA VAL A 347 -24.75 -12.50 -9.88
C VAL A 347 -25.73 -13.62 -9.58
N TYR A 348 -26.05 -14.41 -10.60
CA TYR A 348 -26.90 -15.60 -10.50
C TYR A 348 -26.05 -16.87 -10.36
N CYS A 349 -26.46 -17.80 -9.50
CA CYS A 349 -25.84 -19.11 -9.33
C CYS A 349 -26.52 -20.17 -10.21
N HIS A 350 -25.82 -20.63 -11.26
CA HIS A 350 -26.31 -21.67 -12.18
C HIS A 350 -26.20 -23.07 -11.62
N GLU A 351 -25.09 -23.37 -10.94
CA GLU A 351 -24.74 -24.72 -10.51
C GLU A 351 -23.87 -24.64 -9.26
N VAL A 352 -23.95 -25.64 -8.38
CA VAL A 352 -23.01 -25.79 -7.27
C VAL A 352 -22.35 -27.16 -7.34
N LYS A 353 -21.01 -27.17 -7.44
CA LYS A 353 -20.20 -28.39 -7.47
C LYS A 353 -18.96 -28.21 -6.61
N ASP A 354 -18.68 -29.19 -5.75
CA ASP A 354 -17.52 -29.18 -4.84
C ASP A 354 -17.38 -27.88 -4.02
N LYS A 355 -18.53 -27.38 -3.50
CA LYS A 355 -18.65 -26.10 -2.77
C LYS A 355 -18.32 -24.84 -3.58
N ARG A 356 -18.30 -24.96 -4.91
CA ARG A 356 -18.07 -23.85 -5.84
C ARG A 356 -19.37 -23.56 -6.59
N ALA A 357 -19.75 -22.29 -6.61
CA ALA A 357 -20.89 -21.81 -7.36
C ALA A 357 -20.43 -21.38 -8.75
N ARG A 358 -21.03 -21.95 -9.80
CA ARG A 358 -20.91 -21.42 -11.16
C ARG A 358 -21.82 -20.21 -11.26
N VAL A 359 -21.23 -19.03 -11.36
CA VAL A 359 -21.95 -17.75 -11.32
C VAL A 359 -21.78 -16.93 -12.60
N GLU A 360 -22.74 -16.05 -12.82
CA GLU A 360 -22.80 -15.16 -13.97
C GLU A 360 -23.40 -13.81 -13.58
N TYR A 361 -22.90 -12.71 -14.14
CA TYR A 361 -23.48 -11.39 -13.90
C TYR A 361 -24.86 -11.27 -14.54
N LEU A 362 -25.76 -10.64 -13.81
CA LEU A 362 -27.05 -10.20 -14.30
C LEU A 362 -27.00 -8.71 -14.63
N ASP A 363 -27.87 -8.26 -15.51
CA ASP A 363 -27.96 -6.85 -15.88
C ASP A 363 -28.42 -5.96 -14.70
N GLY A 364 -28.15 -4.67 -14.80
CA GLY A 364 -28.49 -3.68 -13.78
C GLY A 364 -27.33 -3.26 -12.87
N VAL A 365 -27.30 -1.96 -12.60
CA VAL A 365 -26.39 -1.31 -11.65
C VAL A 365 -27.26 -0.54 -10.66
N PHE A 366 -27.07 -0.81 -9.37
CA PHE A 366 -27.95 -0.34 -8.31
C PHE A 366 -27.19 0.60 -7.35
N PRO A 367 -27.80 1.71 -6.92
CA PRO A 367 -27.20 2.62 -5.95
C PRO A 367 -27.10 2.00 -4.54
N ASP A 368 -27.98 1.05 -4.24
CA ASP A 368 -28.08 0.31 -2.98
C ASP A 368 -28.15 -1.20 -3.24
N MET A 369 -28.07 -2.02 -2.17
CA MET A 369 -28.19 -3.47 -2.32
C MET A 369 -29.63 -3.80 -2.78
N PRO A 370 -29.82 -4.36 -4.00
CA PRO A 370 -31.15 -4.59 -4.54
C PRO A 370 -31.89 -5.68 -3.76
N GLY A 371 -33.19 -5.49 -3.58
CA GLY A 371 -34.12 -6.53 -3.16
C GLY A 371 -34.52 -7.47 -4.30
N LYS A 372 -35.24 -8.55 -3.98
CA LYS A 372 -35.69 -9.55 -4.96
C LYS A 372 -36.48 -8.95 -6.13
N GLU A 373 -37.34 -7.97 -5.86
CA GLU A 373 -38.21 -7.35 -6.86
C GLU A 373 -37.48 -6.39 -7.80
N GLU A 374 -36.25 -5.98 -7.46
CA GLU A 374 -35.43 -5.08 -8.28
C GLU A 374 -34.50 -5.86 -9.24
N LEU A 375 -34.45 -7.18 -9.12
CA LEU A 375 -33.54 -8.03 -9.89
C LEU A 375 -33.92 -8.08 -11.37
N ILE A 376 -32.94 -7.83 -12.24
CA ILE A 376 -33.09 -7.98 -13.69
C ILE A 376 -32.53 -9.35 -14.08
N LEU A 377 -33.39 -10.33 -14.36
CA LEU A 377 -32.99 -11.72 -14.68
C LEU A 377 -32.59 -11.91 -16.15
N THR A 378 -31.72 -11.02 -16.63
CA THR A 378 -31.09 -11.12 -17.94
C THR A 378 -29.59 -11.17 -17.73
N VAL A 379 -28.89 -12.08 -18.40
CA VAL A 379 -27.43 -12.19 -18.30
C VAL A 379 -26.76 -10.93 -18.85
N ARG A 380 -25.75 -10.42 -18.13
CA ARG A 380 -24.84 -9.37 -18.60
C ARG A 380 -23.57 -9.99 -19.19
N PRO A 381 -23.42 -10.05 -20.53
CA PRO A 381 -22.19 -10.55 -21.15
C PRO A 381 -21.05 -9.53 -21.05
N ARG A 382 -19.84 -9.95 -21.44
CA ARG A 382 -18.77 -9.02 -21.82
C ARG A 382 -19.06 -8.43 -23.20
N SER A 383 -18.19 -7.54 -23.65
CA SER A 383 -18.25 -6.96 -24.99
C SER A 383 -18.08 -8.00 -26.11
N ASP A 384 -17.36 -9.09 -25.86
CA ASP A 384 -16.97 -10.11 -26.83
C ASP A 384 -17.69 -11.46 -26.65
N GLU A 385 -17.94 -11.88 -25.42
CA GLU A 385 -18.60 -13.16 -25.12
C GLU A 385 -19.38 -13.16 -23.80
N ARG A 386 -20.24 -14.18 -23.64
CA ARG A 386 -20.87 -14.49 -22.37
C ARG A 386 -19.81 -14.81 -21.30
N TRP A 387 -20.06 -14.44 -20.04
CA TRP A 387 -19.09 -14.62 -18.96
C TRP A 387 -19.62 -15.46 -17.82
N GLN A 388 -18.85 -16.45 -17.39
CA GLN A 388 -19.15 -17.24 -16.21
C GLN A 388 -17.86 -17.56 -15.46
N CYS A 389 -17.95 -17.73 -14.14
CA CYS A 389 -16.85 -18.24 -13.34
C CYS A 389 -17.30 -19.23 -12.28
N SER A 390 -16.39 -20.08 -11.82
CA SER A 390 -16.57 -20.94 -10.66
C SER A 390 -16.02 -20.23 -9.43
N ALA A 391 -16.90 -19.80 -8.52
CA ALA A 391 -16.56 -19.00 -7.36
C ALA A 391 -16.69 -19.79 -6.05
N ILE A 392 -15.74 -19.59 -5.12
CA ILE A 392 -15.84 -20.10 -3.75
C ILE A 392 -16.03 -18.97 -2.73
N GLY A 393 -16.78 -19.25 -1.66
CA GLY A 393 -16.93 -18.34 -0.52
C GLY A 393 -17.98 -17.25 -0.72
N MET A 394 -19.04 -17.55 -1.48
CA MET A 394 -20.15 -16.62 -1.76
C MET A 394 -20.75 -16.04 -0.47
N ASP A 395 -21.12 -16.91 0.49
CA ASP A 395 -21.75 -16.48 1.76
C ASP A 395 -20.76 -15.91 2.79
N SER A 396 -19.46 -16.23 2.67
CA SER A 396 -18.43 -15.78 3.62
C SER A 396 -17.82 -14.42 3.27
N THR A 397 -18.05 -13.91 2.06
CA THR A 397 -17.42 -12.67 1.58
C THR A 397 -18.26 -11.46 1.99
N SER A 398 -17.67 -10.46 2.64
CA SER A 398 -18.42 -9.36 3.29
C SER A 398 -19.16 -8.41 2.33
N TRP A 399 -18.76 -8.32 1.07
CA TRP A 399 -19.39 -7.48 0.04
C TRP A 399 -20.17 -8.29 -1.00
N VAL A 400 -20.35 -9.59 -0.77
CA VAL A 400 -21.21 -10.47 -1.56
C VAL A 400 -22.35 -10.89 -0.65
N ARG A 401 -23.59 -10.62 -1.06
CA ARG A 401 -24.78 -10.79 -0.21
C ARG A 401 -25.85 -11.51 -1.00
N ARG A 402 -26.29 -12.66 -0.51
CA ARG A 402 -27.46 -13.31 -1.08
C ARG A 402 -28.67 -12.38 -0.92
N VAL A 403 -29.36 -12.12 -2.01
CA VAL A 403 -30.52 -11.22 -2.07
C VAL A 403 -31.81 -11.94 -2.44
N ALA A 404 -31.72 -13.08 -3.12
CA ALA A 404 -32.86 -13.94 -3.42
C ALA A 404 -32.44 -15.41 -3.55
N ARG A 405 -33.41 -16.32 -3.44
CA ARG A 405 -33.28 -17.77 -3.70
C ARG A 405 -34.36 -18.24 -4.65
N ASP A 406 -34.13 -19.42 -5.22
CA ASP A 406 -35.08 -20.13 -6.07
C ASP A 406 -35.58 -19.27 -7.25
N MET A 407 -34.70 -18.40 -7.75
CA MET A 407 -34.98 -17.58 -8.91
C MET A 407 -34.92 -18.44 -10.18
N PRO A 408 -35.78 -18.17 -11.19
CA PRO A 408 -35.69 -18.86 -12.45
C PRO A 408 -34.36 -18.55 -13.15
N ALA A 409 -33.92 -19.47 -14.01
CA ALA A 409 -32.71 -19.28 -14.79
C ALA A 409 -32.82 -18.00 -15.66
N PRO A 410 -31.78 -17.15 -15.68
CA PRO A 410 -31.84 -15.89 -16.42
C PRO A 410 -31.84 -16.13 -17.93
N ALA A 411 -32.48 -15.22 -18.66
CA ALA A 411 -32.46 -15.23 -20.11
C ALA A 411 -31.04 -14.92 -20.62
N ALA A 412 -30.62 -15.63 -21.67
CA ALA A 412 -29.34 -15.43 -22.32
C ALA A 412 -29.45 -15.67 -23.84
N ASP A 413 -29.04 -14.68 -24.62
CA ASP A 413 -29.11 -14.72 -26.09
C ASP A 413 -27.83 -15.31 -26.73
N GLN A 414 -26.81 -15.57 -25.90
CA GLN A 414 -25.51 -16.09 -26.32
C GLN A 414 -25.26 -17.49 -25.76
N PRO A 415 -24.50 -18.35 -26.49
CA PRO A 415 -24.10 -19.65 -26.00
C PRO A 415 -23.26 -19.54 -24.71
N ALA A 416 -23.20 -20.63 -23.95
CA ALA A 416 -22.33 -20.70 -22.77
C ALA A 416 -20.86 -20.47 -23.17
N PRO A 417 -20.05 -19.84 -22.28
CA PRO A 417 -18.64 -19.61 -22.57
C PRO A 417 -17.86 -20.91 -22.70
N ASN A 418 -16.79 -20.86 -23.51
CA ASN A 418 -15.89 -22.00 -23.74
C ASN A 418 -15.07 -22.38 -22.50
N SER A 419 -14.89 -21.45 -21.56
CA SER A 419 -14.13 -21.69 -20.33
C SER A 419 -14.84 -21.07 -19.12
N ILE A 420 -14.69 -21.73 -17.96
CA ILE A 420 -15.25 -21.29 -16.68
C ILE A 420 -14.09 -21.28 -15.67
N PRO A 421 -13.33 -20.18 -15.59
CA PRO A 421 -12.18 -20.08 -14.70
C PRO A 421 -12.62 -20.10 -13.22
N PHE A 422 -11.71 -20.53 -12.36
CA PHE A 422 -11.92 -20.57 -10.92
C PHE A 422 -11.43 -19.28 -10.24
N HIS A 423 -12.28 -18.71 -9.39
CA HIS A 423 -11.99 -17.49 -8.63
C HIS A 423 -12.52 -17.58 -7.19
N SER A 424 -12.07 -16.68 -6.32
CA SER A 424 -12.73 -16.44 -5.04
C SER A 424 -13.88 -15.44 -5.23
N ALA A 425 -14.97 -15.57 -4.47
CA ALA A 425 -16.08 -14.61 -4.51
C ALA A 425 -15.63 -13.17 -4.22
N LYS A 426 -14.51 -12.97 -3.52
CA LYS A 426 -13.89 -11.66 -3.30
C LYS A 426 -13.49 -10.97 -4.61
N ASP A 427 -13.13 -11.75 -5.63
CA ASP A 427 -12.63 -11.28 -6.92
C ASP A 427 -13.78 -10.81 -7.83
N LEU A 428 -15.04 -11.17 -7.53
CA LEU A 428 -16.22 -10.72 -8.29
C LEU A 428 -16.23 -9.20 -8.42
N ARG A 429 -16.04 -8.46 -7.32
CA ARG A 429 -15.94 -6.99 -7.34
C ARG A 429 -15.00 -6.47 -8.43
N HIS A 430 -13.82 -7.08 -8.58
CA HIS A 430 -12.83 -6.65 -9.58
C HIS A 430 -13.19 -7.09 -11.00
N MET A 431 -13.81 -8.26 -11.16
CA MET A 431 -14.23 -8.78 -12.46
C MET A 431 -15.50 -8.11 -13.00
N ALA A 432 -16.22 -7.34 -12.19
CA ALA A 432 -17.41 -6.62 -12.63
C ALA A 432 -17.11 -5.67 -13.80
N SER A 433 -15.94 -5.00 -13.81
CA SER A 433 -15.55 -4.11 -14.90
C SER A 433 -15.45 -4.79 -16.27
N TRP A 434 -15.33 -6.11 -16.33
CA TRP A 434 -15.34 -6.85 -17.59
C TRP A 434 -16.73 -6.91 -18.25
N CYS A 435 -17.79 -6.91 -17.44
CA CYS A 435 -19.18 -6.98 -17.93
C CYS A 435 -19.88 -5.60 -17.84
N PHE A 436 -19.34 -4.69 -17.03
CA PHE A 436 -19.81 -3.33 -16.82
C PHE A 436 -18.64 -2.35 -17.03
N PRO A 437 -18.26 -2.06 -18.29
CA PRO A 437 -17.09 -1.23 -18.60
C PRO A 437 -17.24 0.24 -18.15
N ASP A 438 -18.47 0.67 -17.86
CA ASP A 438 -18.79 2.02 -17.39
C ASP A 438 -18.67 2.18 -15.85
N LEU A 439 -18.27 1.12 -15.12
CA LEU A 439 -17.99 1.11 -13.68
C LEU A 439 -16.49 1.21 -13.39
#